data_AF-A0A2D6N0H0-F1
#
_entry.id   AF-A0A2D6N0H0-F1
#
_cell.length_a   1.000
_cell.length_b   1.000
_cell.length_c   1.000
_cell.angle_alpha   90.00
_cell.angle_beta   90.00
_cell.angle_gamma   90.00
#
_symmetry.space_group_name_H-M   'P 1'
#
loop_
_entity.id
_entity.type
_entity.pdbx_description
1 polymer ?
#
loop_
_entity_poly.entity_id
_entity_poly.type
_entity_poly.pdbx_seq_one_letter_code
_entity_poly.pdbx_strand_id
1 'polypeptide(L)'
;MVDESAPAPPLSRARLTRVLALAEDAPAPRIRSAATRLLARLEARLERAEIADRAALEREIANLAASADHWCAAAMDPAPDRLRDPGRAGLAGALLGAALTLVLLVAYAAGLRIVRLDPGEPAAQLEEPAQLILFGPLPGATLRVLDADREELLLTMSAEEARVELASGRYALDVGRDDCPDRWTRSVFFEAGATHRFEPRICRGEGRITVRSNVSDDRLLIDGLEMGATGAQRHTVGVGDHEIRVEKKGFAAFEGRVRIRPNDELEIRAELVMKGEDSAPVGRPIPVTKLAPSLPPVSQVRPEPFDMAGLRKAISPPDLQSARGRMLHREGLEPIPDGGSTAWHDRVSRDLLARYDLDDSGQIDRLEESEAISCPIWQEIERDFDRGGLGLSMTRYYGFDGSEWHPDALGFARTTRSAAFAKMSECGLRS
;
A
#
# COMPACT_ATOMS: atom_id res chain seq x y z
N MET A 1 36.32 -5.60 40.99
CA MET A 1 35.97 -4.35 40.29
C MET A 1 36.77 -4.33 39.02
N VAL A 2 36.18 -4.86 37.93
CA VAL A 2 36.74 -4.73 36.59
C VAL A 2 36.14 -3.44 36.05
N ASP A 3 37.00 -2.54 35.60
CA ASP A 3 36.65 -1.23 35.06
C ASP A 3 35.80 -1.39 33.78
N GLU A 4 34.49 -1.22 33.90
CA GLU A 4 33.49 -1.38 32.84
C GLU A 4 33.30 -0.07 32.06
N SER A 5 34.41 0.59 31.70
CA SER A 5 34.43 1.91 31.05
C SER A 5 35.40 2.02 29.86
N ALA A 6 35.99 0.91 29.41
CA ALA A 6 36.81 0.91 28.20
C ALA A 6 35.93 0.75 26.94
N PRO A 7 36.05 1.63 25.92
CA PRO A 7 35.31 1.47 24.67
C PRO A 7 35.69 0.15 24.01
N ALA A 8 34.68 -0.61 23.55
CA ALA A 8 34.90 -1.88 22.86
C ALA A 8 35.80 -1.66 21.63
N PRO A 9 36.75 -2.57 21.35
CA PRO A 9 37.58 -2.47 20.15
C PRO A 9 36.68 -2.53 18.89
N PRO A 10 37.03 -1.79 17.83
CA PRO A 10 36.24 -1.77 16.60
C PRO A 10 36.14 -3.18 16.01
N LEU A 11 34.99 -3.49 15.41
CA LEU A 11 34.74 -4.74 14.70
C LEU A 11 35.76 -4.92 13.58
N SER A 12 36.17 -6.16 13.33
CA SER A 12 36.99 -6.48 12.16
C SER A 12 36.23 -6.13 10.86
N ARG A 13 36.96 -5.76 9.80
CA ARG A 13 36.35 -5.39 8.52
C ARG A 13 35.40 -6.46 7.97
N ALA A 14 35.78 -7.74 8.05
CA ALA A 14 34.94 -8.86 7.62
C ALA A 14 33.65 -8.98 8.46
N ARG A 15 33.72 -8.71 9.76
CA ARG A 15 32.55 -8.73 10.63
C ARG A 15 31.64 -7.52 10.37
N LEU A 16 32.23 -6.34 10.18
CA LEU A 16 31.48 -5.12 9.84
C LEU A 16 30.75 -5.27 8.50
N THR A 17 31.44 -5.73 7.45
CA THR A 17 30.83 -5.95 6.12
C THR A 17 29.71 -7.00 6.18
N ARG A 18 29.87 -8.08 6.97
CA ARG A 18 28.80 -9.06 7.21
C ARG A 18 27.58 -8.45 7.91
N VAL A 19 27.79 -7.64 8.96
CA VAL A 19 26.70 -6.92 9.65
C VAL A 19 25.98 -5.95 8.71
N LEU A 20 26.71 -5.34 7.78
CA LEU A 20 26.18 -4.41 6.79
C LEU A 20 25.62 -5.10 5.53
N ALA A 21 25.64 -6.44 5.46
CA ALA A 21 25.28 -7.23 4.28
C ALA A 21 26.02 -6.77 2.99
N LEU A 22 27.32 -6.47 3.12
CA LEU A 22 28.21 -6.07 2.03
C LEU A 22 29.23 -7.17 1.73
N ALA A 23 29.73 -7.21 0.49
CA ALA A 23 30.89 -8.00 0.12
C ALA A 23 32.13 -7.56 0.93
N GLU A 24 33.06 -8.49 1.22
CA GLU A 24 34.23 -8.22 2.07
C GLU A 24 35.17 -7.14 1.49
N ASP A 25 35.19 -7.01 0.17
CA ASP A 25 35.97 -6.04 -0.61
C ASP A 25 35.26 -4.70 -0.84
N ALA A 26 34.08 -4.48 -0.23
CA ALA A 26 33.29 -3.27 -0.45
C ALA A 26 34.12 -1.98 -0.21
N PRO A 27 33.99 -0.97 -1.08
CA PRO A 27 34.74 0.28 -0.97
C PRO A 27 34.23 1.14 0.21
N ALA A 28 35.11 1.94 0.81
CA ALA A 28 34.82 2.74 2.00
C ALA A 28 33.53 3.61 1.90
N PRO A 29 33.20 4.25 0.76
CA PRO A 29 31.94 4.99 0.63
C PRO A 29 30.68 4.10 0.76
N ARG A 30 30.73 2.86 0.26
CA ARG A 30 29.63 1.89 0.40
C ARG A 30 29.49 1.42 1.84
N ILE A 31 30.61 1.14 2.51
CA ILE A 31 30.62 0.79 3.94
C ILE A 31 30.02 1.93 4.77
N ARG A 32 30.44 3.18 4.51
CA ARG A 32 29.92 4.38 5.19
C ARG A 32 28.41 4.53 5.00
N SER A 33 27.94 4.50 3.75
CA SER A 33 26.51 4.64 3.43
C SER A 33 25.65 3.55 4.08
N ALA A 34 26.11 2.29 4.07
CA ALA A 34 25.39 1.19 4.72
C ALA A 34 25.40 1.32 6.25
N ALA A 35 26.52 1.71 6.85
CA ALA A 35 26.63 1.95 8.29
C ALA A 35 25.70 3.07 8.75
N THR A 36 25.63 4.18 8.01
CA THR A 36 24.72 5.30 8.32
C THR A 36 23.25 4.87 8.31
N ARG A 37 22.82 4.08 7.30
CA ARG A 37 21.44 3.56 7.25
C ARG A 37 21.12 2.64 8.44
N LEU A 38 22.06 1.78 8.81
CA LEU A 38 21.85 0.86 9.94
C LEU A 38 21.83 1.61 11.28
N LEU A 39 22.75 2.56 11.48
CA LEU A 39 22.78 3.42 12.66
C LEU A 39 21.46 4.18 12.85
N ALA A 40 20.93 4.80 11.79
CA ALA A 40 19.64 5.50 11.85
C ALA A 40 18.48 4.59 12.28
N ARG A 41 18.45 3.33 11.80
CA ARG A 41 17.44 2.34 12.21
C ARG A 41 17.61 1.93 13.68
N LEU A 42 18.84 1.76 14.14
CA LEU A 42 19.13 1.40 15.54
C LEU A 42 18.81 2.55 16.50
N GLU A 43 19.08 3.80 16.13
CA GLU A 43 18.70 5.00 16.89
C GLU A 43 17.17 5.12 17.00
N ALA A 44 16.43 4.92 15.90
CA ALA A 44 14.96 4.90 15.94
C ALA A 44 14.37 3.73 16.76
N ARG A 45 15.14 2.64 16.94
CA ARG A 45 14.79 1.54 17.84
C ARG A 45 15.12 1.90 19.29
N LEU A 46 16.18 2.66 19.53
CA LEU A 46 16.59 3.12 20.85
C LEU A 46 15.56 4.05 21.49
N GLU A 47 14.93 4.91 20.69
CA GLU A 47 13.83 5.77 21.16
C GLU A 47 12.61 4.99 21.68
N ARG A 48 12.41 3.77 21.17
CA ARG A 48 11.28 2.89 21.51
C ARG A 48 11.66 1.76 22.47
N ALA A 49 12.92 1.67 22.88
CA ALA A 49 13.42 0.57 23.70
C ALA A 49 13.04 0.74 25.17
N GLU A 50 12.66 -0.36 25.82
CA GLU A 50 12.47 -0.41 27.27
C GLU A 50 13.82 -0.24 28.00
N ILE A 51 13.77 0.20 29.26
CA ILE A 51 14.96 0.56 30.06
C ILE A 51 15.98 -0.60 30.13
N ALA A 52 15.51 -1.85 30.17
CA ALA A 52 16.35 -3.03 30.26
C ALA A 52 17.24 -3.26 29.01
N ASP A 53 16.74 -2.90 27.82
CA ASP A 53 17.44 -3.14 26.55
C ASP A 53 18.21 -1.91 26.05
N ARG A 54 17.89 -0.73 26.58
CA ARG A 54 18.45 0.56 26.17
C ARG A 54 19.98 0.61 26.25
N ALA A 55 20.54 0.16 27.38
CA ALA A 55 21.99 0.19 27.59
C ALA A 55 22.76 -0.78 26.66
N ALA A 56 22.14 -1.90 26.28
CA ALA A 56 22.72 -2.83 25.32
C ALA A 56 22.72 -2.22 23.90
N LEU A 57 21.61 -1.60 23.52
CA LEU A 57 21.44 -0.98 22.21
C LEU A 57 22.34 0.27 22.04
N GLU A 58 22.52 1.08 23.08
CA GLU A 58 23.47 2.21 23.07
C GLU A 58 24.91 1.74 22.82
N ARG A 59 25.32 0.61 23.42
CA ARG A 59 26.64 0.01 23.19
C ARG A 59 26.79 -0.52 21.76
N GLU A 60 25.75 -1.13 21.21
CA GLU A 60 25.76 -1.62 19.82
C GLU A 60 25.90 -0.47 18.81
N ILE A 61 25.14 0.61 19.01
CA ILE A 61 25.23 1.83 18.20
C ILE A 61 26.64 2.42 18.27
N ALA A 62 27.18 2.61 19.47
CA ALA A 62 28.52 3.17 19.67
C ALA A 62 29.61 2.30 19.01
N ASN A 63 29.51 0.97 19.13
CA ASN A 63 30.49 0.05 18.56
C ASN A 63 30.41 0.02 17.02
N LEU A 64 29.21 0.07 16.45
CA LEU A 64 29.01 0.14 15.00
C LEU A 64 29.56 1.45 14.43
N ALA A 65 29.29 2.59 15.08
CA ALA A 65 29.80 3.91 14.68
C ALA A 65 31.34 3.96 14.70
N ALA A 66 31.96 3.55 15.81
CA ALA A 66 33.42 3.52 15.94
C ALA A 66 34.08 2.59 14.90
N SER A 67 33.43 1.46 14.60
CA SER A 67 33.90 0.53 13.57
C SER A 67 33.81 1.12 12.16
N ALA A 68 32.72 1.79 11.84
CA ALA A 68 32.54 2.45 10.54
C ALA A 68 33.58 3.55 10.33
N ASP A 69 33.82 4.39 11.34
CA ASP A 69 34.82 5.46 11.29
C ASP A 69 36.24 4.90 11.13
N HIS A 70 36.60 3.87 11.89
CA HIS A 70 37.92 3.22 11.81
C HIS A 70 38.26 2.74 10.40
N TRP A 71 37.32 2.05 9.72
CA TRP A 71 37.54 1.51 8.38
C TRP A 71 37.31 2.53 7.25
N CYS A 72 36.67 3.67 7.53
CA CYS A 72 36.43 4.73 6.56
C CYS A 72 37.40 5.92 6.67
N ALA A 73 38.19 6.02 7.74
CA ALA A 73 39.13 7.12 7.98
C ALA A 73 40.34 7.13 7.02
N ALA A 74 40.72 5.98 6.47
CA ALA A 74 41.88 5.87 5.57
C ALA A 74 41.65 6.39 4.14
N ALA A 75 40.42 6.82 3.80
CA ALA A 75 40.07 7.35 2.47
C ALA A 75 40.08 8.89 2.39
N MET A 76 40.70 9.56 3.37
CA MET A 76 41.01 10.99 3.27
C MET A 76 42.41 11.17 2.69
N ASP A 77 42.51 11.37 1.38
CA ASP A 77 43.67 12.06 0.83
C ASP A 77 43.73 13.46 1.44
N PRO A 78 44.86 13.90 2.04
CA PRO A 78 45.01 15.28 2.46
C PRO A 78 45.04 16.15 1.20
N ALA A 79 44.08 17.08 1.11
CA ALA A 79 44.07 18.10 0.08
C ALA A 79 45.44 18.80 -0.01
N PRO A 80 45.95 19.13 -1.21
CA PRO A 80 47.25 19.76 -1.34
C PRO A 80 47.25 21.11 -0.64
N ASP A 81 48.16 21.23 0.33
CA ASP A 81 48.51 22.42 1.08
C ASP A 81 49.04 23.51 0.11
N ARG A 82 48.12 24.33 -0.39
CA ARG A 82 48.44 25.60 -1.05
C ARG A 82 47.53 26.67 -0.48
N LEU A 83 47.93 27.24 0.65
CA LEU A 83 48.20 28.68 0.77
C LEU A 83 48.77 28.94 2.17
N ARG A 84 50.10 28.88 2.28
CA ARG A 84 50.82 29.49 3.40
C ARG A 84 51.84 30.46 2.81
N ASP A 85 51.38 31.69 2.58
CA ASP A 85 52.27 32.82 2.38
C ASP A 85 51.84 33.94 3.35
N PRO A 86 52.48 34.09 4.52
CA PRO A 86 52.17 35.14 5.47
C PRO A 86 52.95 36.38 5.04
N GLY A 87 52.42 37.12 4.07
CA GLY A 87 53.08 38.32 3.58
C GLY A 87 52.09 39.29 2.95
N ARG A 88 51.75 40.35 3.71
CA ARG A 88 51.02 41.57 3.30
C ARG A 88 49.49 41.53 3.42
N ALA A 89 49.02 41.66 4.65
CA ALA A 89 47.67 42.18 4.92
C ALA A 89 47.61 43.68 4.59
N GLY A 90 47.20 44.00 3.36
CA GLY A 90 46.76 45.35 2.99
C GLY A 90 45.33 45.60 3.50
N LEU A 91 45.05 46.86 3.87
CA LEU A 91 43.78 47.40 4.37
C LEU A 91 42.51 47.01 3.57
N ALA A 92 42.63 46.43 2.37
CA ALA A 92 41.52 45.93 1.56
C ALA A 92 40.90 44.62 2.08
N GLY A 93 41.65 43.77 2.78
CA GLY A 93 41.14 42.49 3.31
C GLY A 93 40.16 42.64 4.49
N ALA A 94 40.32 43.72 5.28
CA ALA A 94 39.47 44.00 6.43
C ALA A 94 38.06 44.45 6.05
N LEU A 95 37.89 45.13 4.92
CA LEU A 95 36.59 45.62 4.45
C LEU A 95 35.72 44.50 3.84
N LEU A 96 36.33 43.52 3.18
CA LEU A 96 35.64 42.33 2.66
C LEU A 96 35.15 41.41 3.78
N GLY A 97 35.93 41.25 4.85
CA GLY A 97 35.52 40.46 6.01
C GLY A 97 34.33 41.07 6.76
N ALA A 98 34.30 42.39 6.90
CA ALA A 98 33.21 43.12 7.55
C ALA A 98 31.91 43.10 6.73
N ALA A 99 31.99 43.21 5.40
CA ALA A 99 30.83 43.11 4.52
C ALA A 99 30.22 41.71 4.54
N LEU A 100 31.05 40.66 4.53
CA LEU A 100 30.59 39.27 4.59
C LEU A 100 29.92 38.94 5.93
N THR A 101 30.47 39.44 7.05
CA THR A 101 29.86 39.27 8.37
C THR A 101 28.55 40.04 8.51
N LEU A 102 28.44 41.23 7.93
CA LEU A 102 27.18 41.99 7.89
C LEU A 102 26.10 41.25 7.09
N VAL A 103 26.45 40.68 5.92
CA VAL A 103 25.52 39.88 5.09
C VAL A 103 25.07 38.62 5.84
N LEU A 104 25.99 37.94 6.53
CA LEU A 104 25.69 36.78 7.37
C LEU A 104 24.74 37.12 8.54
N LEU A 105 24.95 38.26 9.19
CA LEU A 105 24.09 38.72 10.29
C LEU A 105 22.70 39.14 9.80
N VAL A 106 22.61 39.77 8.63
CA VAL A 106 21.32 40.09 7.98
C VAL A 106 20.57 38.81 7.59
N ALA A 107 21.27 37.81 7.04
CA ALA A 107 20.68 36.51 6.72
C ALA A 107 20.20 35.75 7.97
N TYR A 108 20.97 35.78 9.06
CA TYR A 108 20.60 35.18 10.33
C TYR A 108 19.39 35.87 10.97
N ALA A 109 19.33 37.20 10.96
CA ALA A 109 18.20 37.96 11.47
C ALA A 109 16.92 37.81 10.62
N ALA A 110 17.06 37.49 9.32
CA ALA A 110 15.95 37.22 8.41
C ALA A 110 15.45 35.76 8.44
N GLY A 111 16.05 34.88 9.26
CA GLY A 111 15.65 33.48 9.38
C GLY A 111 16.10 32.58 8.21
N LEU A 112 17.03 33.05 7.38
CA LEU A 112 17.55 32.28 6.24
C LEU A 112 18.59 31.25 6.74
N ARG A 113 18.26 29.96 6.66
CA ARG A 113 19.22 28.87 6.91
C ARG A 113 20.24 28.82 5.78
N ILE A 114 21.51 29.06 6.11
CA ILE A 114 22.62 28.88 5.17
C ILE A 114 22.90 27.39 5.05
N VAL A 115 22.44 26.79 3.96
CA VAL A 115 22.78 25.40 3.60
C VAL A 115 24.19 25.42 3.01
N ARG A 116 25.08 24.62 3.60
CA ARG A 116 26.40 24.34 3.02
C ARG A 116 26.17 23.48 1.79
N LEU A 117 26.41 24.02 0.60
CA LEU A 117 26.47 23.22 -0.62
C LEU A 117 27.85 22.55 -0.64
N ASP A 118 27.90 21.24 -0.40
CA ASP A 118 29.11 20.45 -0.60
C ASP A 118 29.39 20.37 -2.11
N PRO A 119 30.56 20.87 -2.59
CA PRO A 119 30.92 20.78 -4.00
C PRO A 119 31.38 19.34 -4.28
N GLY A 120 30.42 18.45 -4.53
CA GLY A 120 30.69 17.03 -4.76
C GLY A 120 29.46 16.16 -4.97
N GLU A 121 28.27 16.64 -4.61
CA GLU A 121 27.03 16.06 -5.14
C GLU A 121 26.89 16.51 -6.60
N PRO A 122 26.62 15.61 -7.57
CA PRO A 122 26.09 16.07 -8.85
C PRO A 122 24.87 16.91 -8.50
N ALA A 123 24.86 18.16 -8.95
CA ALA A 123 23.73 19.07 -8.73
C ALA A 123 22.46 18.25 -8.88
N ALA A 124 21.68 18.12 -7.80
CA ALA A 124 20.40 17.44 -7.83
C ALA A 124 19.72 17.98 -9.08
N GLN A 125 19.65 17.16 -10.13
CA GLN A 125 18.88 17.51 -11.31
C GLN A 125 17.51 17.77 -10.73
N LEU A 126 17.05 19.01 -10.79
CA LEU A 126 15.71 19.39 -10.35
C LEU A 126 14.78 18.56 -11.23
N GLU A 127 14.44 17.36 -10.77
CA GLU A 127 13.55 16.46 -11.48
C GLU A 127 12.24 17.23 -11.58
N GLU A 128 11.79 17.45 -12.81
CA GLU A 128 10.52 18.13 -13.04
C GLU A 128 9.42 17.30 -12.35
N PRO A 129 8.54 17.92 -11.54
CA PRO A 129 7.50 17.18 -10.87
C PRO A 129 6.55 16.58 -11.90
N ALA A 130 6.10 15.35 -11.63
CA ALA A 130 5.03 14.73 -12.38
C ALA A 130 3.70 15.42 -12.06
N GLN A 131 2.77 15.41 -13.00
CA GLN A 131 1.44 15.98 -12.85
C GLN A 131 0.38 14.88 -12.82
N LEU A 132 -0.42 14.85 -11.76
CA LEU A 132 -1.65 14.08 -11.67
C LEU A 132 -2.84 15.01 -11.97
N ILE A 133 -3.67 14.62 -12.93
CA ILE A 133 -4.91 15.32 -13.26
C ILE A 133 -6.09 14.34 -13.16
N LEU A 134 -7.06 14.65 -12.31
CA LEU A 134 -8.34 13.97 -12.27
C LEU A 134 -9.39 14.76 -13.06
N PHE A 135 -10.22 14.05 -13.81
CA PHE A 135 -11.33 14.64 -14.56
C PHE A 135 -12.58 13.76 -14.49
N GLY A 136 -13.73 14.35 -14.79
CA GLY A 136 -15.03 13.70 -14.71
C GLY A 136 -15.87 14.19 -13.52
N PRO A 137 -17.16 13.78 -13.45
CA PRO A 137 -18.06 14.21 -12.39
C PRO A 137 -17.69 13.52 -11.08
N LEU A 138 -16.98 14.23 -10.21
CA LEU A 138 -16.56 13.77 -8.88
C LEU A 138 -17.11 14.67 -7.76
N PRO A 139 -18.42 15.03 -7.76
CA PRO A 139 -18.95 15.98 -6.79
C PRO A 139 -18.84 15.43 -5.37
N GLY A 140 -18.19 16.20 -4.50
CA GLY A 140 -17.98 15.87 -3.09
C GLY A 140 -16.99 14.72 -2.85
N ALA A 141 -16.35 14.16 -3.89
CA ALA A 141 -15.36 13.11 -3.73
C ALA A 141 -14.01 13.68 -3.25
N THR A 142 -13.28 12.89 -2.48
CA THR A 142 -11.99 13.23 -1.91
C THR A 142 -10.91 12.36 -2.54
N LEU A 143 -9.84 12.99 -3.04
CA LEU A 143 -8.61 12.33 -3.46
C LEU A 143 -7.67 12.24 -2.26
N ARG A 144 -7.17 11.05 -2.00
CA ARG A 144 -6.08 10.74 -1.07
C ARG A 144 -4.92 10.20 -1.88
N VAL A 145 -3.75 10.83 -1.73
CA VAL A 145 -2.49 10.30 -2.27
C VAL A 145 -1.73 9.73 -1.09
N LEU A 146 -1.43 8.45 -1.16
CA LEU A 146 -0.64 7.72 -0.20
C LEU A 146 0.71 7.36 -0.82
N ASP A 147 1.66 6.99 0.03
CA ASP A 147 2.88 6.33 -0.39
C ASP A 147 2.59 4.99 -1.11
N ALA A 148 3.64 4.37 -1.62
CA ALA A 148 3.56 3.12 -2.37
C ALA A 148 2.83 2.00 -1.60
N ASP A 149 3.03 1.96 -0.28
CA ASP A 149 2.62 0.87 0.58
C ASP A 149 1.27 1.14 1.28
N ARG A 150 0.69 2.32 1.06
CA ARG A 150 -0.58 2.80 1.65
C ARG A 150 -0.51 2.96 3.18
N GLU A 151 0.68 3.09 3.74
CA GLU A 151 0.88 3.29 5.18
C GLU A 151 0.86 4.77 5.56
N GLU A 152 1.39 5.63 4.68
CA GLU A 152 1.46 7.07 4.90
C GLU A 152 0.53 7.84 3.96
N LEU A 153 -0.32 8.69 4.55
CA LEU A 153 -1.14 9.64 3.80
C LEU A 153 -0.33 10.90 3.50
N LEU A 154 0.05 11.08 2.25
CA LEU A 154 0.88 12.21 1.81
C LEU A 154 0.06 13.46 1.53
N LEU A 155 -1.13 13.28 0.94
CA LEU A 155 -2.00 14.38 0.53
C LEU A 155 -3.46 13.98 0.62
N THR A 156 -4.32 14.94 0.95
CA THR A 156 -5.78 14.82 0.84
C THR A 156 -6.37 16.11 0.31
N MET A 157 -7.22 16.03 -0.70
CA MET A 157 -7.89 17.19 -1.31
C MET A 157 -9.21 16.79 -1.98
N SER A 158 -9.95 17.78 -2.48
CA SER A 158 -11.09 17.53 -3.38
C SER A 158 -10.61 16.79 -4.63
N ALA A 159 -11.36 15.77 -5.05
CA ALA A 159 -11.10 15.06 -6.31
C ALA A 159 -11.67 15.80 -7.53
N GLU A 160 -12.55 16.78 -7.31
CA GLU A 160 -13.18 17.57 -8.37
C GLU A 160 -12.13 18.47 -9.04
N GLU A 161 -11.84 18.20 -10.32
CA GLU A 161 -10.79 18.87 -11.12
C GLU A 161 -9.39 18.87 -10.47
N ALA A 162 -9.08 17.85 -9.68
CA ALA A 162 -7.81 17.79 -8.94
C ALA A 162 -6.61 17.86 -9.89
N ARG A 163 -5.66 18.76 -9.57
CA ARG A 163 -4.35 18.87 -10.21
C ARG A 163 -3.28 18.86 -9.13
N VAL A 164 -2.40 17.88 -9.17
CA VAL A 164 -1.37 17.67 -8.15
C VAL A 164 -0.02 17.51 -8.81
N GLU A 165 0.97 18.23 -8.28
CA GLU A 165 2.37 18.02 -8.61
C GLU A 165 2.97 17.04 -7.59
N LEU A 166 3.57 15.96 -8.10
CA LEU A 166 4.18 14.90 -7.30
C LEU A 166 5.64 14.75 -7.73
N ALA A 167 6.51 14.39 -6.78
CA ALA A 167 7.85 13.96 -7.15
C ALA A 167 7.77 12.68 -8.00
N SER A 168 8.86 12.35 -8.71
CA SER A 168 8.95 11.04 -9.35
C SER A 168 8.87 9.96 -8.27
N GLY A 169 8.11 8.88 -8.53
CA GLY A 169 7.92 7.85 -7.53
C GLY A 169 6.61 7.08 -7.62
N ARG A 170 6.46 6.10 -6.74
CA ARG A 170 5.29 5.23 -6.67
C ARG A 170 4.32 5.75 -5.61
N TYR A 171 3.06 5.88 -6.01
CA TYR A 171 1.99 6.39 -5.16
C TYR A 171 0.75 5.51 -5.27
N ALA A 172 -0.02 5.46 -4.19
CA ALA A 172 -1.37 4.91 -4.21
C ALA A 172 -2.40 6.04 -4.17
N LEU A 173 -3.23 6.12 -5.20
CA LEU A 173 -4.33 7.06 -5.34
C LEU A 173 -5.60 6.38 -4.83
N ASP A 174 -6.32 7.00 -3.89
CA ASP A 174 -7.64 6.58 -3.44
C ASP A 174 -8.62 7.74 -3.61
N VAL A 175 -9.65 7.55 -4.43
CA VAL A 175 -10.73 8.51 -4.66
C VAL A 175 -12.02 7.90 -4.12
N GLY A 176 -12.60 8.54 -3.11
CA GLY A 176 -13.80 8.06 -2.45
C GLY A 176 -14.71 9.17 -1.96
N ARG A 177 -15.93 8.80 -1.56
CA ARG A 177 -16.92 9.71 -0.98
C ARG A 177 -17.63 9.02 0.18
N ASP A 178 -17.94 9.74 1.25
CA ASP A 178 -18.40 9.13 2.51
C ASP A 178 -19.80 8.50 2.44
N ASP A 179 -20.66 9.05 1.58
CA ASP A 179 -22.01 8.58 1.26
C ASP A 179 -22.01 7.39 0.30
N CYS A 180 -20.84 6.92 -0.14
CA CYS A 180 -20.69 5.97 -1.22
C CYS A 180 -19.81 4.79 -0.79
N PRO A 181 -20.30 3.55 -0.95
CA PRO A 181 -19.50 2.38 -0.59
C PRO A 181 -18.33 2.14 -1.56
N ASP A 182 -18.45 2.63 -2.80
CA ASP A 182 -17.46 2.43 -3.84
C ASP A 182 -16.28 3.39 -3.66
N ARG A 183 -15.07 2.86 -3.86
CA ARG A 183 -13.84 3.64 -3.97
C ARG A 183 -13.15 3.31 -5.27
N TRP A 184 -12.48 4.30 -5.85
CA TRP A 184 -11.58 4.10 -6.96
C TRP A 184 -10.16 4.17 -6.44
N THR A 185 -9.42 3.08 -6.56
CA THR A 185 -8.06 3.00 -6.05
C THR A 185 -7.11 2.59 -7.17
N ARG A 186 -5.93 3.20 -7.23
CA ARG A 186 -4.88 2.88 -8.19
C ARG A 186 -3.49 3.09 -7.63
N SER A 187 -2.62 2.11 -7.82
CA SER A 187 -1.18 2.31 -7.68
C SER A 187 -0.62 2.84 -8.99
N VAL A 188 0.21 3.88 -8.97
CA VAL A 188 0.76 4.51 -10.18
C VAL A 188 2.21 4.89 -9.91
N PHE A 189 3.08 4.61 -10.88
CA PHE A 189 4.41 5.19 -10.91
C PHE A 189 4.38 6.47 -11.75
N PHE A 190 4.83 7.57 -11.16
CA PHE A 190 4.91 8.87 -11.79
C PHE A 190 6.35 9.12 -12.23
N GLU A 191 6.56 9.25 -13.53
CA GLU A 191 7.86 9.62 -14.11
C GLU A 191 8.07 11.14 -14.00
N ALA A 192 9.32 11.59 -13.84
CA ALA A 192 9.65 13.01 -13.79
C ALA A 192 9.12 13.75 -15.04
N GLY A 193 8.41 14.86 -14.83
CA GLY A 193 7.79 15.69 -15.87
C GLY A 193 6.58 15.06 -16.58
N ALA A 194 6.21 13.82 -16.27
CA ALA A 194 5.09 13.16 -16.94
C ALA A 194 3.74 13.67 -16.44
N THR A 195 2.74 13.74 -17.33
CA THR A 195 1.36 14.08 -16.96
C THR A 195 0.46 12.85 -17.06
N HIS A 196 -0.04 12.38 -15.92
CA HIS A 196 -1.00 11.30 -15.83
C HIS A 196 -2.41 11.86 -15.68
N ARG A 197 -3.34 11.35 -16.49
CA ARG A 197 -4.74 11.76 -16.51
C ARG A 197 -5.62 10.57 -16.17
N PHE A 198 -6.50 10.72 -15.19
CA PHE A 198 -7.45 9.68 -14.79
C PHE A 198 -8.89 10.19 -14.76
N GLU A 199 -9.81 9.30 -15.12
CA GLU A 199 -11.26 9.50 -14.97
C GLU A 199 -11.83 8.49 -13.96
N PRO A 200 -11.70 8.75 -12.65
CA PRO A 200 -12.29 7.90 -11.63
C PRO A 200 -13.80 7.75 -11.83
N ARG A 201 -14.30 6.53 -11.67
CA ARG A 201 -15.73 6.21 -11.76
C ARG A 201 -16.15 5.56 -10.46
N ILE A 202 -16.76 6.34 -9.58
CA ILE A 202 -17.30 5.88 -8.29
C ILE A 202 -18.82 6.11 -8.25
N CYS A 203 -19.51 5.37 -7.38
CA CYS A 203 -20.95 5.53 -7.13
C CYS A 203 -21.80 5.33 -8.40
N ARG A 204 -21.44 4.33 -9.20
CA ARG A 204 -22.14 4.02 -10.45
C ARG A 204 -23.03 2.80 -10.28
N GLY A 205 -24.18 2.85 -10.94
CA GLY A 205 -25.16 1.79 -10.92
C GLY A 205 -26.37 2.13 -10.06
N GLU A 206 -27.24 1.15 -9.93
CA GLU A 206 -28.51 1.27 -9.24
C GLU A 206 -28.74 0.03 -8.39
N GLY A 207 -29.51 0.18 -7.31
CA GLY A 207 -30.07 -0.92 -6.53
C GLY A 207 -31.59 -0.84 -6.52
N ARG A 208 -32.23 -1.89 -6.01
CA ARG A 208 -33.68 -1.97 -5.84
C ARG A 208 -34.04 -2.06 -4.38
N ILE A 209 -34.96 -1.21 -3.95
CA ILE A 209 -35.52 -1.25 -2.60
C ILE A 209 -37.02 -1.54 -2.65
N THR A 210 -37.49 -2.37 -1.74
CA THR A 210 -38.92 -2.61 -1.49
C THR A 210 -39.21 -2.18 -0.07
N VAL A 211 -40.13 -1.23 0.13
CA VAL A 211 -40.50 -0.77 1.46
C VAL A 211 -41.92 -1.22 1.78
N ARG A 212 -42.11 -1.83 2.96
CA ARG A 212 -43.39 -2.33 3.45
C ARG A 212 -43.67 -1.78 4.84
N SER A 213 -44.88 -1.25 5.06
CA SER A 213 -45.34 -0.88 6.39
C SER A 213 -46.32 -1.90 6.99
N ASN A 214 -46.40 -1.89 8.32
CA ASN A 214 -47.47 -2.53 9.08
C ASN A 214 -48.82 -1.78 8.97
N VAL A 215 -48.86 -0.56 8.43
CA VAL A 215 -50.07 0.26 8.29
C VAL A 215 -50.36 0.54 6.82
N SER A 216 -51.64 0.54 6.40
CA SER A 216 -52.05 0.87 5.03
C SER A 216 -52.31 2.37 4.83
N ASP A 217 -52.35 2.80 3.56
CA ASP A 217 -52.55 4.18 3.14
C ASP A 217 -51.55 5.15 3.80
N ASP A 218 -50.32 4.68 3.95
CA ASP A 218 -49.16 5.47 4.37
C ASP A 218 -48.55 6.22 3.18
N ARG A 219 -47.53 7.02 3.46
CA ARG A 219 -46.76 7.77 2.48
C ARG A 219 -45.28 7.47 2.65
N LEU A 220 -44.67 6.94 1.60
CA LEU A 220 -43.24 6.69 1.47
C LEU A 220 -42.56 7.91 0.84
N LEU A 221 -41.48 8.36 1.45
CA LEU A 221 -40.53 9.31 0.90
C LEU A 221 -39.15 8.65 0.86
N ILE A 222 -38.45 8.80 -0.26
CA ILE A 222 -37.03 8.42 -0.41
C ILE A 222 -36.27 9.69 -0.76
N ASP A 223 -35.29 10.09 0.06
CA ASP A 223 -34.55 11.35 -0.05
C ASP A 223 -35.46 12.59 -0.15
N GLY A 224 -36.59 12.54 0.57
CA GLY A 224 -37.61 13.58 0.56
C GLY A 224 -38.53 13.58 -0.68
N LEU A 225 -38.29 12.71 -1.66
CA LEU A 225 -39.16 12.53 -2.83
C LEU A 225 -40.30 11.55 -2.50
N GLU A 226 -41.54 11.98 -2.68
CA GLU A 226 -42.74 11.17 -2.44
C GLU A 226 -42.89 10.07 -3.50
N MET A 227 -42.97 8.81 -3.04
CA MET A 227 -43.02 7.61 -3.89
C MET A 227 -44.40 6.94 -3.89
N GLY A 228 -45.38 7.50 -3.17
CA GLY A 228 -46.71 6.91 -2.95
C GLY A 228 -46.78 6.10 -1.67
N ALA A 229 -47.70 5.12 -1.61
CA ALA A 229 -47.85 4.23 -0.45
C ALA A 229 -46.84 3.07 -0.47
N THR A 230 -46.52 2.51 0.70
CA THR A 230 -45.64 1.33 0.81
C THR A 230 -46.32 0.07 0.26
N GLY A 231 -45.54 -0.90 -0.23
CA GLY A 231 -46.10 -2.07 -0.90
C GLY A 231 -45.08 -3.05 -1.47
N ALA A 232 -45.52 -3.87 -2.43
CA ALA A 232 -44.65 -4.83 -3.12
C ALA A 232 -43.86 -4.21 -4.29
N GLN A 233 -44.06 -2.93 -4.56
CA GLN A 233 -43.36 -2.22 -5.63
C GLN A 233 -41.87 -2.10 -5.29
N ARG A 234 -41.04 -2.37 -6.30
CA ARG A 234 -39.60 -2.14 -6.23
C ARG A 234 -39.31 -0.72 -6.73
N HIS A 235 -38.58 0.04 -5.94
CA HIS A 235 -38.08 1.36 -6.28
C HIS A 235 -36.61 1.24 -6.67
N THR A 236 -36.24 1.81 -7.81
CA THR A 236 -34.85 1.84 -8.26
C THR A 236 -34.21 3.11 -7.72
N VAL A 237 -33.08 2.97 -7.04
CA VAL A 237 -32.35 4.05 -6.39
C VAL A 237 -30.87 3.97 -6.76
N GLY A 238 -30.17 5.11 -6.73
CA GLY A 238 -28.75 5.15 -7.02
C GLY A 238 -27.92 4.35 -6.00
N VAL A 239 -26.64 4.14 -6.32
CA VAL A 239 -25.67 3.64 -5.35
C VAL A 239 -25.29 4.77 -4.40
N GLY A 240 -25.34 4.51 -3.09
CA GLY A 240 -25.03 5.50 -2.05
C GLY A 240 -25.96 5.41 -0.84
N ASP A 241 -25.87 6.40 0.04
CA ASP A 241 -26.75 6.55 1.20
C ASP A 241 -28.07 7.21 0.81
N HIS A 242 -29.16 6.60 1.26
CA HIS A 242 -30.53 7.07 1.03
C HIS A 242 -31.29 7.18 2.35
N GLU A 243 -32.08 8.25 2.50
CA GLU A 243 -33.01 8.43 3.60
C GLU A 243 -34.39 7.92 3.22
N ILE A 244 -34.97 7.09 4.08
CA ILE A 244 -36.30 6.52 3.91
C ILE A 244 -37.16 7.03 5.04
N ARG A 245 -38.30 7.61 4.67
CA ARG A 245 -39.28 8.12 5.61
C ARG A 245 -40.66 7.58 5.26
N VAL A 246 -41.34 7.00 6.24
CA VAL A 246 -42.72 6.52 6.08
C VAL A 246 -43.63 7.24 7.05
N GLU A 247 -44.68 7.87 6.54
CA GLU A 247 -45.59 8.71 7.30
C GLU A 247 -47.05 8.26 7.20
N LYS A 248 -47.77 8.37 8.31
CA LYS A 248 -49.22 8.20 8.35
C LYS A 248 -49.82 9.15 9.38
N LYS A 249 -50.93 9.81 9.04
CA LYS A 249 -51.68 10.66 9.97
C LYS A 249 -52.10 9.85 11.20
N GLY A 250 -51.75 10.33 12.39
CA GLY A 250 -52.03 9.66 13.66
C GLY A 250 -50.93 8.69 14.13
N PHE A 251 -49.86 8.52 13.35
CA PHE A 251 -48.71 7.68 13.69
C PHE A 251 -47.43 8.53 13.78
N ALA A 252 -46.45 8.06 14.55
CA ALA A 252 -45.08 8.55 14.48
C ALA A 252 -44.47 8.12 13.14
N ALA A 253 -43.71 9.02 12.50
CA ALA A 253 -43.01 8.70 11.26
C ALA A 253 -41.89 7.70 11.53
N PHE A 254 -41.73 6.75 10.63
CA PHE A 254 -40.53 5.91 10.57
C PHE A 254 -39.46 6.64 9.76
N GLU A 255 -38.24 6.69 10.27
CA GLU A 255 -37.07 7.24 9.59
C GLU A 255 -35.95 6.19 9.61
N GLY A 256 -35.39 5.89 8.45
CA GLY A 256 -34.30 4.94 8.28
C GLY A 256 -33.28 5.43 7.26
N ARG A 257 -32.00 5.10 7.46
CA ARG A 257 -30.95 5.32 6.45
C ARG A 257 -30.47 3.98 5.94
N VAL A 258 -30.35 3.85 4.62
CA VAL A 258 -29.85 2.65 3.96
C VAL A 258 -28.71 3.00 3.03
N ARG A 259 -27.69 2.15 2.98
CA ARG A 259 -26.59 2.26 2.01
C ARG A 259 -26.80 1.23 0.91
N ILE A 260 -26.92 1.69 -0.32
CA ILE A 260 -27.17 0.89 -1.52
C ILE A 260 -25.87 0.65 -2.25
N ARG A 261 -25.56 -0.61 -2.55
CA ARG A 261 -24.46 -1.04 -3.43
C ARG A 261 -24.98 -1.39 -4.82
N PRO A 262 -24.09 -1.49 -5.84
CA PRO A 262 -24.50 -1.86 -7.18
C PRO A 262 -25.25 -3.20 -7.21
N ASN A 263 -26.45 -3.20 -7.80
CA ASN A 263 -27.34 -4.37 -7.93
C ASN A 263 -27.90 -4.93 -6.62
N ASP A 264 -27.84 -4.17 -5.51
CA ASP A 264 -28.49 -4.59 -4.26
C ASP A 264 -29.99 -4.77 -4.46
N GLU A 265 -30.57 -5.77 -3.79
CA GLU A 265 -32.02 -5.93 -3.63
C GLU A 265 -32.34 -5.97 -2.13
N LEU A 266 -32.93 -4.89 -1.60
CA LEU A 266 -33.23 -4.76 -0.17
C LEU A 266 -34.74 -4.68 0.08
N GLU A 267 -35.20 -5.36 1.13
CA GLU A 267 -36.54 -5.19 1.68
C GLU A 267 -36.46 -4.51 3.05
N ILE A 268 -37.20 -3.42 3.20
CA ILE A 268 -37.25 -2.61 4.43
C ILE A 268 -38.65 -2.68 5.00
N ARG A 269 -38.74 -3.00 6.28
CA ARG A 269 -40.00 -3.04 7.02
C ARG A 269 -40.09 -1.84 7.96
N ALA A 270 -41.06 -0.97 7.70
CA ALA A 270 -41.32 0.22 8.48
C ALA A 270 -42.44 -0.03 9.49
N GLU A 271 -42.10 -0.08 10.77
CA GLU A 271 -43.07 -0.24 11.85
C GLU A 271 -43.50 1.13 12.37
N LEU A 272 -44.74 1.52 12.09
CA LEU A 272 -45.34 2.77 12.55
C LEU A 272 -46.15 2.52 13.82
N VAL A 273 -45.99 3.42 14.80
CA VAL A 273 -46.66 3.39 16.10
C VAL A 273 -47.61 4.58 16.22
N MET A 274 -48.82 4.37 16.77
CA MET A 274 -49.79 5.46 16.97
C MET A 274 -49.24 6.53 17.91
N LYS A 275 -49.53 7.79 17.59
CA LYS A 275 -49.10 8.94 18.38
C LYS A 275 -50.03 9.08 19.59
N GLY A 276 -49.83 8.27 20.63
CA GLY A 276 -50.62 8.30 21.88
C GLY A 276 -50.11 7.35 22.97
N GLU A 277 -49.66 7.97 24.07
CA GLU A 277 -49.18 7.44 25.37
C GLU A 277 -47.73 6.89 25.45
N ASP A 278 -46.87 7.78 25.94
CA ASP A 278 -45.54 7.62 26.55
C ASP A 278 -44.49 6.74 25.82
N SER A 279 -43.72 7.37 24.94
CA SER A 279 -42.42 6.85 24.55
C SER A 279 -41.42 8.00 24.30
N ALA A 280 -40.51 8.15 25.26
CA ALA A 280 -39.26 8.88 25.13
C ALA A 280 -38.43 8.39 23.91
N PRO A 281 -37.50 9.19 23.36
CA PRO A 281 -36.79 8.82 22.14
C PRO A 281 -35.70 7.78 22.45
N VAL A 282 -35.94 6.52 22.12
CA VAL A 282 -34.94 5.44 22.08
C VAL A 282 -35.36 4.48 20.95
N GLY A 283 -34.51 4.03 20.03
CA GLY A 283 -33.07 4.12 19.93
C GLY A 283 -32.58 3.76 18.52
N ARG A 284 -31.26 3.78 18.39
CA ARG A 284 -30.47 3.55 17.17
C ARG A 284 -30.91 2.30 16.40
N PRO A 285 -30.85 2.30 15.06
CA PRO A 285 -31.10 1.10 14.28
C PRO A 285 -30.07 0.01 14.63
N ILE A 286 -30.56 -1.19 14.94
CA ILE A 286 -29.76 -2.41 14.89
C ILE A 286 -29.59 -2.71 13.39
N PRO A 287 -28.37 -2.80 12.84
CA PRO A 287 -28.18 -3.32 11.51
C PRO A 287 -28.69 -4.77 11.50
N VAL A 288 -29.66 -5.06 10.64
CA VAL A 288 -30.15 -6.42 10.42
C VAL A 288 -28.95 -7.27 9.99
N THR A 289 -28.42 -8.02 10.94
CA THR A 289 -27.49 -9.10 10.66
C THR A 289 -28.31 -10.11 9.86
N LYS A 290 -27.84 -10.37 8.64
CA LYS A 290 -28.18 -11.51 7.78
C LYS A 290 -28.85 -12.62 8.61
N LEU A 291 -30.16 -12.82 8.45
CA LEU A 291 -30.79 -14.03 8.93
C LEU A 291 -30.16 -15.18 8.13
N ALA A 292 -29.29 -15.96 8.79
CA ALA A 292 -28.79 -17.20 8.23
C ALA A 292 -30.00 -18.13 7.96
N PRO A 293 -30.00 -18.90 6.86
CA PRO A 293 -31.04 -19.88 6.61
C PRO A 293 -31.10 -20.85 7.79
N SER A 294 -32.29 -21.02 8.37
CA SER A 294 -32.55 -21.95 9.46
C SER A 294 -32.16 -23.36 9.04
N LEU A 295 -31.11 -23.90 9.66
CA LEU A 295 -30.78 -25.33 9.58
C LEU A 295 -31.96 -26.15 10.16
N PRO A 296 -32.38 -27.24 9.49
CA PRO A 296 -33.39 -28.13 10.05
C PRO A 296 -32.85 -28.83 11.31
N PRO A 297 -33.75 -29.32 12.20
CA PRO A 297 -33.35 -29.89 13.48
C PRO A 297 -32.44 -31.12 13.30
N VAL A 298 -31.37 -31.13 14.09
CA VAL A 298 -30.40 -32.23 14.17
C VAL A 298 -31.11 -33.49 14.65
N SER A 299 -31.35 -34.41 13.72
CA SER A 299 -31.76 -35.78 14.04
C SER A 299 -30.57 -36.48 14.70
N GLN A 300 -30.72 -36.89 15.96
CA GLN A 300 -29.70 -37.66 16.67
C GLN A 300 -29.56 -39.05 16.02
N VAL A 301 -28.55 -39.21 15.16
CA VAL A 301 -28.13 -40.52 14.65
C VAL A 301 -27.11 -41.10 15.62
N ARG A 302 -27.46 -42.24 16.23
CA ARG A 302 -26.50 -43.10 16.95
C ARG A 302 -25.42 -43.58 15.96
N PRO A 303 -24.12 -43.53 16.28
CA PRO A 303 -23.10 -44.03 15.38
C PRO A 303 -23.12 -45.56 15.33
N GLU A 304 -23.37 -46.10 14.14
CA GLU A 304 -22.98 -47.46 13.76
C GLU A 304 -21.44 -47.52 13.58
N PRO A 305 -20.78 -48.65 13.88
CA PRO A 305 -19.33 -48.77 13.76
C PRO A 305 -18.88 -48.66 12.29
N PHE A 306 -17.91 -47.79 12.04
CA PHE A 306 -17.35 -47.51 10.71
C PHE A 306 -16.68 -48.76 10.10
N ASP A 307 -17.20 -49.23 8.95
CA ASP A 307 -16.54 -50.22 8.11
C ASP A 307 -15.53 -49.54 7.16
N MET A 308 -14.25 -49.77 7.42
CA MET A 308 -13.11 -49.25 6.66
C MET A 308 -12.92 -49.91 5.28
N ALA A 309 -13.71 -50.94 4.93
CA ALA A 309 -13.57 -51.63 3.66
C ALA A 309 -14.17 -50.88 2.45
N GLY A 310 -15.14 -49.98 2.68
CA GLY A 310 -15.82 -49.23 1.60
C GLY A 310 -15.02 -48.03 1.03
N LEU A 311 -14.10 -47.46 1.81
CA LEU A 311 -13.35 -46.24 1.44
C LEU A 311 -12.31 -46.47 0.33
N ARG A 312 -11.90 -47.71 0.07
CA ARG A 312 -10.91 -48.03 -0.97
C ARG A 312 -11.47 -48.02 -2.39
N LYS A 313 -12.80 -47.99 -2.57
CA LYS A 313 -13.44 -48.08 -3.90
C LYS A 313 -13.98 -46.75 -4.43
N ALA A 314 -14.04 -45.71 -3.60
CA ALA A 314 -14.45 -44.36 -4.01
C ALA A 314 -13.29 -43.45 -4.44
N ILE A 315 -12.04 -43.90 -4.28
CA ILE A 315 -10.85 -43.20 -4.80
C ILE A 315 -10.53 -43.81 -6.18
N SER A 316 -11.41 -43.59 -7.15
CA SER A 316 -11.01 -43.48 -8.56
C SER A 316 -10.99 -41.98 -8.87
N PRO A 317 -9.91 -41.43 -9.45
CA PRO A 317 -9.69 -40.00 -9.47
C PRO A 317 -10.48 -39.34 -10.61
N PRO A 318 -11.25 -38.27 -10.35
CA PRO A 318 -11.39 -37.18 -11.29
C PRO A 318 -10.36 -36.09 -10.93
N ASP A 319 -9.51 -35.78 -11.90
CA ASP A 319 -8.79 -34.51 -12.07
C ASP A 319 -7.99 -33.93 -10.90
N LEU A 320 -6.86 -34.59 -10.60
CA LEU A 320 -5.71 -33.98 -9.91
C LEU A 320 -5.04 -32.82 -10.68
N GLN A 321 -5.52 -32.46 -11.88
CA GLN A 321 -5.03 -31.30 -12.64
C GLN A 321 -5.67 -29.97 -12.20
N SER A 322 -6.89 -29.98 -11.63
CA SER A 322 -7.57 -28.73 -11.27
C SER A 322 -7.14 -28.14 -9.92
N ALA A 323 -6.50 -28.92 -9.05
CA ALA A 323 -6.07 -28.45 -7.72
C ALA A 323 -4.68 -27.78 -7.73
N ARG A 324 -3.88 -27.99 -8.79
CA ARG A 324 -2.58 -27.30 -8.99
C ARG A 324 -2.70 -25.98 -9.75
N GLY A 325 -3.88 -25.66 -10.28
CA GLY A 325 -4.08 -24.55 -11.24
C GLY A 325 -4.70 -23.26 -10.67
N ARG A 326 -4.84 -23.12 -9.34
CA ARG A 326 -5.32 -21.86 -8.73
C ARG A 326 -4.32 -21.42 -7.66
N MET A 327 -3.51 -20.42 -8.00
CA MET A 327 -2.51 -19.85 -7.10
C MET A 327 -3.12 -18.75 -6.22
N LEU A 328 -4.02 -17.92 -6.78
CA LEU A 328 -4.47 -16.67 -6.16
C LEU A 328 -5.88 -16.77 -5.56
N HIS A 329 -6.73 -17.68 -6.07
CA HIS A 329 -8.07 -17.94 -5.51
C HIS A 329 -8.10 -19.20 -4.62
N ARG A 330 -7.96 -18.98 -3.30
CA ARG A 330 -8.31 -19.97 -2.27
C ARG A 330 -9.62 -19.56 -1.62
N GLU A 331 -10.64 -20.41 -1.67
CA GLU A 331 -11.91 -20.18 -0.98
C GLU A 331 -11.66 -19.93 0.52
N GLY A 332 -12.17 -18.80 1.04
CA GLY A 332 -12.11 -18.45 2.46
C GLY A 332 -10.96 -17.52 2.90
N LEU A 333 -10.15 -16.98 1.98
CA LEU A 333 -9.12 -15.96 2.31
C LEU A 333 -9.53 -14.54 1.90
N GLU A 334 -8.81 -13.57 2.49
CA GLU A 334 -8.97 -12.11 2.30
C GLU A 334 -9.06 -11.71 0.81
N PRO A 335 -9.78 -10.61 0.49
CA PRO A 335 -9.88 -10.07 -0.87
C PRO A 335 -8.50 -9.97 -1.52
N ILE A 336 -8.37 -10.42 -2.77
CA ILE A 336 -7.11 -10.29 -3.50
C ILE A 336 -6.80 -8.79 -3.65
N PRO A 337 -5.60 -8.32 -3.25
CA PRO A 337 -5.20 -6.93 -3.44
C PRO A 337 -5.17 -6.54 -4.92
N ASP A 338 -5.33 -5.25 -5.23
CA ASP A 338 -5.36 -4.76 -6.61
C ASP A 338 -4.10 -5.16 -7.38
N GLY A 339 -4.26 -5.72 -8.58
CA GLY A 339 -3.18 -6.15 -9.46
C GLY A 339 -2.07 -5.11 -9.61
N GLY A 340 -0.83 -5.49 -9.32
CA GLY A 340 0.34 -4.61 -9.42
C GLY A 340 0.52 -3.58 -8.29
N SER A 341 -0.33 -3.58 -7.25
CA SER A 341 -0.03 -2.90 -5.97
C SER A 341 1.12 -3.59 -5.20
N THR A 342 1.76 -2.92 -4.23
CA THR A 342 2.78 -3.56 -3.38
C THR A 342 2.22 -4.77 -2.64
N ALA A 343 1.03 -4.66 -2.04
CA ALA A 343 0.40 -5.78 -1.34
C ALA A 343 0.10 -6.98 -2.25
N TRP A 344 -0.28 -6.73 -3.50
CA TRP A 344 -0.42 -7.79 -4.51
C TRP A 344 0.93 -8.39 -4.86
N HIS A 345 1.93 -7.54 -5.09
CA HIS A 345 3.30 -7.94 -5.38
C HIS A 345 3.87 -8.85 -4.28
N ASP A 346 3.84 -8.41 -3.03
CA ASP A 346 4.38 -9.16 -1.89
C ASP A 346 3.71 -10.52 -1.72
N ARG A 347 2.41 -10.59 -1.98
CA ARG A 347 1.65 -11.84 -1.94
C ARG A 347 2.07 -12.78 -3.07
N VAL A 348 2.12 -12.29 -4.30
CA VAL A 348 2.51 -13.10 -5.48
C VAL A 348 3.97 -13.53 -5.37
N SER A 349 4.89 -12.63 -5.02
CA SER A 349 6.30 -12.92 -4.77
C SER A 349 6.46 -14.00 -3.71
N ARG A 350 5.78 -13.87 -2.56
CA ARG A 350 5.82 -14.88 -1.50
C ARG A 350 5.30 -16.24 -1.96
N ASP A 351 4.17 -16.26 -2.66
CA ASP A 351 3.58 -17.51 -3.15
C ASP A 351 4.43 -18.16 -4.24
N LEU A 352 5.12 -17.36 -5.07
CA LEU A 352 6.06 -17.83 -6.09
C LEU A 352 7.30 -18.41 -5.43
N LEU A 353 7.97 -17.65 -4.53
CA LEU A 353 9.14 -18.10 -3.80
C LEU A 353 8.84 -19.39 -3.01
N ALA A 354 7.75 -19.42 -2.25
CA ALA A 354 7.37 -20.59 -1.46
C ALA A 354 7.12 -21.87 -2.28
N ARG A 355 6.94 -21.77 -3.60
CA ARG A 355 6.66 -22.92 -4.49
C ARG A 355 7.81 -23.24 -5.45
N TYR A 356 8.59 -22.23 -5.82
CA TYR A 356 9.51 -22.30 -6.95
C TYR A 356 10.95 -21.95 -6.60
N ASP A 357 11.22 -21.31 -5.45
CA ASP A 357 12.57 -21.18 -4.92
C ASP A 357 12.98 -22.54 -4.35
N LEU A 358 13.69 -23.34 -5.14
CA LEU A 358 14.02 -24.74 -4.81
C LEU A 358 15.24 -24.83 -3.90
N ASP A 359 16.04 -23.78 -3.84
CA ASP A 359 17.27 -23.73 -3.05
C ASP A 359 17.21 -22.78 -1.85
N ASP A 360 16.03 -22.21 -1.58
CA ASP A 360 15.76 -21.25 -0.50
C ASP A 360 16.71 -20.04 -0.54
N SER A 361 17.12 -19.61 -1.74
CA SER A 361 17.98 -18.44 -1.94
C SER A 361 17.26 -17.11 -1.66
N GLY A 362 15.94 -17.15 -1.54
CA GLY A 362 15.06 -15.99 -1.42
C GLY A 362 14.72 -15.35 -2.76
N GLN A 363 15.15 -15.94 -3.89
CA GLN A 363 14.90 -15.45 -5.24
C GLN A 363 14.69 -16.62 -6.22
N ILE A 364 13.92 -16.37 -7.28
CA ILE A 364 13.84 -17.27 -8.44
C ILE A 364 15.02 -16.94 -9.36
N ASP A 365 16.17 -17.57 -9.10
CA ASP A 365 17.45 -17.22 -9.70
C ASP A 365 18.09 -18.34 -10.55
N ARG A 366 17.47 -19.53 -10.55
CA ARG A 366 17.83 -20.63 -11.45
C ARG A 366 16.87 -20.78 -12.60
N LEU A 367 17.40 -21.27 -13.71
CA LEU A 367 16.61 -21.56 -14.90
C LEU A 367 15.49 -22.56 -14.60
N GLU A 368 15.82 -23.64 -13.88
CA GLU A 368 14.86 -24.70 -13.49
C GLU A 368 13.66 -24.16 -12.70
N GLU A 369 13.89 -23.21 -11.80
CA GLU A 369 12.86 -22.57 -10.97
C GLU A 369 11.92 -21.72 -11.81
N SER A 370 12.49 -20.90 -12.71
CA SER A 370 11.73 -20.06 -13.63
C SER A 370 10.92 -20.87 -14.65
N GLU A 371 11.46 -22.00 -15.13
CA GLU A 371 10.82 -22.88 -16.11
C GLU A 371 9.74 -23.78 -15.49
N ALA A 372 9.85 -24.08 -14.18
CA ALA A 372 8.86 -24.85 -13.44
C ALA A 372 7.50 -24.14 -13.31
N ILE A 373 7.46 -22.81 -13.53
CA ILE A 373 6.23 -22.03 -13.49
C ILE A 373 5.42 -22.26 -14.76
N SER A 374 4.27 -22.91 -14.58
CA SER A 374 3.40 -23.29 -15.70
C SER A 374 2.65 -22.10 -16.32
N CYS A 375 2.31 -22.19 -17.61
CA CYS A 375 1.53 -21.15 -18.29
C CYS A 375 0.19 -20.77 -17.63
N PRO A 376 -0.60 -21.72 -17.07
CA PRO A 376 -1.80 -21.35 -16.32
C PRO A 376 -1.54 -20.40 -15.17
N ILE A 377 -0.40 -20.53 -14.48
CA ILE A 377 -0.02 -19.63 -13.39
C ILE A 377 0.37 -18.26 -13.94
N TRP A 378 1.20 -18.21 -14.98
CA TRP A 378 1.55 -16.95 -15.63
C TRP A 378 0.32 -16.18 -16.12
N GLN A 379 -0.62 -16.88 -16.75
CA GLN A 379 -1.87 -16.29 -17.21
C GLN A 379 -2.80 -15.89 -16.05
N GLU A 380 -2.76 -16.60 -14.92
CA GLU A 380 -3.50 -16.20 -13.71
C GLU A 380 -2.94 -14.91 -13.14
N ILE A 381 -1.62 -14.81 -12.99
CA ILE A 381 -0.93 -13.62 -12.49
C ILE A 381 -1.17 -12.43 -13.43
N GLU A 382 -1.01 -12.60 -14.75
CA GLU A 382 -1.29 -11.54 -15.74
C GLU A 382 -2.73 -11.05 -15.67
N ARG A 383 -3.71 -11.96 -15.59
CA ARG A 383 -5.12 -11.57 -15.48
C ARG A 383 -5.42 -10.81 -14.19
N ASP A 384 -4.80 -11.19 -13.08
CA ASP A 384 -4.97 -10.47 -11.82
C ASP A 384 -4.24 -9.12 -11.85
N PHE A 385 -3.06 -9.04 -12.47
CA PHE A 385 -2.35 -7.80 -12.73
C PHE A 385 -3.20 -6.82 -13.57
N ASP A 386 -3.78 -7.30 -14.66
CA ASP A 386 -4.66 -6.53 -15.55
C ASP A 386 -5.88 -5.96 -14.83
N ARG A 387 -6.45 -6.69 -13.85
CA ARG A 387 -7.58 -6.20 -13.05
C ARG A 387 -7.23 -4.99 -12.19
N GLY A 388 -5.97 -4.84 -11.77
CA GLY A 388 -5.50 -3.64 -11.09
C GLY A 388 -5.44 -2.41 -12.00
N GLY A 389 -5.51 -2.63 -13.32
CA GLY A 389 -5.80 -1.60 -14.30
C GLY A 389 -4.63 -0.69 -14.66
N LEU A 390 -3.38 -1.05 -14.33
CA LEU A 390 -2.18 -0.24 -14.55
C LEU A 390 -1.96 0.23 -16.00
N GLY A 391 -2.62 -0.39 -16.98
CA GLY A 391 -2.56 0.02 -18.39
C GLY A 391 -1.23 -0.32 -19.07
N LEU A 392 -0.40 -1.13 -18.39
CA LEU A 392 0.83 -1.73 -18.87
C LEU A 392 0.68 -3.25 -18.80
N SER A 393 1.46 -3.99 -19.59
CA SER A 393 1.65 -5.42 -19.37
C SER A 393 2.47 -5.65 -18.11
N MET A 394 2.25 -6.78 -17.41
CA MET A 394 3.08 -7.15 -16.26
C MET A 394 4.56 -7.28 -16.66
N THR A 395 4.80 -7.80 -17.87
CA THR A 395 6.13 -8.00 -18.43
C THR A 395 6.87 -6.67 -18.58
N ARG A 396 6.20 -5.60 -19.03
CA ARG A 396 6.78 -4.27 -19.11
C ARG A 396 6.92 -3.60 -17.75
N TYR A 397 5.95 -3.79 -16.86
CA TYR A 397 5.93 -3.18 -15.53
C TYR A 397 7.08 -3.65 -14.62
N TYR A 398 7.37 -4.95 -14.62
CA TYR A 398 8.51 -5.51 -13.88
C TYR A 398 9.81 -5.51 -14.69
N GLY A 399 9.74 -5.10 -15.96
CA GLY A 399 10.83 -5.14 -16.89
C GLY A 399 11.32 -6.54 -17.19
N PHE A 400 10.44 -7.51 -17.39
CA PHE A 400 10.80 -8.77 -18.04
C PHE A 400 11.09 -8.56 -19.55
N ASP A 401 10.41 -7.60 -20.20
CA ASP A 401 10.46 -7.36 -21.65
C ASP A 401 11.73 -6.68 -22.18
N GLY A 402 12.63 -6.24 -21.31
CA GLY A 402 13.80 -5.44 -21.70
C GLY A 402 13.80 -4.00 -21.15
N SER A 403 12.68 -3.53 -20.59
CA SER A 403 12.56 -2.21 -19.94
C SER A 403 13.40 -2.06 -18.65
N GLU A 404 13.16 -1.03 -17.84
CA GLU A 404 13.86 -0.87 -16.58
C GLU A 404 13.53 -2.02 -15.60
N TRP A 405 14.55 -2.62 -14.99
CA TRP A 405 14.37 -3.78 -14.12
C TRP A 405 13.83 -3.35 -12.76
N HIS A 406 12.67 -3.88 -12.38
CA HIS A 406 12.09 -3.62 -11.08
C HIS A 406 12.87 -4.38 -9.99
N PRO A 407 13.29 -3.72 -8.89
CA PRO A 407 13.84 -4.41 -7.72
C PRO A 407 12.85 -5.46 -7.22
N ASP A 408 13.29 -6.71 -7.02
CA ASP A 408 12.44 -7.80 -6.53
C ASP A 408 11.31 -8.25 -7.47
N ALA A 409 11.41 -8.03 -8.79
CA ALA A 409 10.43 -8.38 -9.83
C ALA A 409 9.72 -9.74 -9.63
N LEU A 410 8.62 -9.75 -8.88
CA LEU A 410 7.89 -10.95 -8.44
C LEU A 410 8.77 -12.04 -7.76
N GLY A 411 9.83 -11.62 -7.06
CA GLY A 411 10.82 -12.51 -6.46
C GLY A 411 11.88 -13.04 -7.42
N PHE A 412 11.92 -12.60 -8.68
CA PHE A 412 12.94 -13.04 -9.63
C PHE A 412 14.26 -12.30 -9.46
N ALA A 413 15.36 -13.02 -9.70
CA ALA A 413 16.65 -12.39 -9.91
C ALA A 413 16.77 -11.81 -11.31
N ARG A 414 17.54 -10.72 -11.46
CA ARG A 414 17.78 -10.09 -12.78
C ARG A 414 18.44 -11.03 -13.79
N THR A 415 19.15 -12.05 -13.32
CA THR A 415 19.84 -13.06 -14.13
C THR A 415 18.89 -13.99 -14.88
N THR A 416 17.72 -14.30 -14.31
CA THR A 416 16.70 -15.17 -14.91
C THR A 416 15.67 -14.42 -15.75
N ARG A 417 15.74 -13.08 -15.76
CA ARG A 417 14.88 -12.17 -16.53
C ARG A 417 14.54 -12.67 -17.93
N SER A 418 15.56 -12.96 -18.74
CA SER A 418 15.38 -13.35 -20.15
C SER A 418 14.67 -14.70 -20.29
N ALA A 419 14.95 -15.65 -19.39
CA ALA A 419 14.32 -16.96 -19.38
C ALA A 419 12.84 -16.87 -18.95
N ALA A 420 12.57 -16.10 -17.89
CA ALA A 420 11.21 -15.82 -17.43
C ALA A 420 10.38 -15.13 -18.52
N PHE A 421 10.94 -14.13 -19.20
CA PHE A 421 10.26 -13.43 -20.29
C PHE A 421 9.99 -14.33 -21.51
N ALA A 422 10.95 -15.18 -21.89
CA ALA A 422 10.76 -16.16 -22.95
C ALA A 422 9.58 -17.08 -22.62
N LYS A 423 9.51 -17.56 -21.37
CA LYS A 423 8.41 -18.41 -20.91
C LYS A 423 7.07 -17.68 -20.91
N MET A 424 7.02 -16.46 -20.40
CA MET A 424 5.80 -15.62 -20.44
C MET A 424 5.31 -15.40 -21.87
N SER A 425 6.24 -15.16 -22.80
CA SER A 425 5.94 -14.98 -24.23
C SER A 425 5.38 -16.25 -24.86
N GLU A 426 5.96 -17.42 -24.57
CA GLU A 426 5.42 -18.74 -24.99
C GLU A 426 4.00 -18.97 -24.44
N CYS A 427 3.74 -18.50 -23.22
CA CYS A 427 2.44 -18.61 -22.57
C CYS A 427 1.40 -17.59 -23.08
N GLY A 428 1.77 -16.72 -24.03
CA GLY A 428 0.89 -15.75 -24.68
C GLY A 428 0.59 -14.50 -23.85
N LEU A 429 1.46 -14.16 -22.89
CA LEU A 429 1.34 -12.88 -22.15
C LEU A 429 1.69 -11.72 -23.08
N ARG A 430 0.99 -10.60 -22.93
CA ARG A 430 1.19 -9.42 -23.77
C ARG A 430 2.52 -8.75 -23.39
N SER A 431 3.28 -8.31 -24.39
CA SER A 431 4.45 -7.43 -24.22
C SER A 431 4.05 -5.98 -24.40
#